data_AF-N0BGU1-F1
#
_entry.id   AF-N0BGU1-F1
#
_cell.length_a   1.000
_cell.length_b   1.000
_cell.length_c   1.000
_cell.angle_alpha   90.00
_cell.angle_beta   90.00
_cell.angle_gamma   90.00
#
_symmetry.space_group_name_H-M   'P 1'
#
loop_
_entity.id
_entity.type
_entity.pdbx_description
1 polymer ?
#
loop_
_entity_poly.entity_id
_entity_poly.type
_entity_poly.pdbx_seq_one_letter_code
_entity_poly.pdbx_strand_id
1 'polypeptide(L)'
;MIHNFWSFRYVVDRLKITAENFGIKVKLVNEAYTSSRCLWCGSKNVKKHKRLFKCLNCGVKAHRDIVGVLNIARLHGEGFNGVLAHPLFLRVDDAPESKSSMWVRMEVRPSEARIIPLVG
;
A
#
# COMPACT_ATOMS: atom_id res chain seq x y z
N MET A 1 26.03 7.77 13.65
CA MET A 1 25.06 8.72 13.07
C MET A 1 24.26 7.97 12.02
N ILE A 2 22.99 7.65 12.27
CA ILE A 2 22.17 6.86 11.34
C ILE A 2 21.56 7.85 10.33
N HIS A 3 22.11 7.91 9.12
CA HIS A 3 21.55 8.74 8.05
C HIS A 3 20.30 8.07 7.51
N ASN A 4 19.14 8.63 7.82
CA ASN A 4 17.83 8.15 7.37
C ASN A 4 17.63 8.56 5.90
N PHE A 5 18.28 7.86 4.97
CA PHE A 5 18.28 8.19 3.55
C PHE A 5 17.08 7.55 2.84
N TRP A 6 16.00 8.31 2.70
CA TRP A 6 14.85 7.92 1.89
C TRP A 6 15.09 8.29 0.41
N SER A 7 15.57 7.33 -0.39
CA SER A 7 15.83 7.52 -1.83
C SER A 7 14.56 7.35 -2.66
N PHE A 8 13.57 8.24 -2.44
CA PHE A 8 12.26 8.17 -3.07
C PHE A 8 12.32 8.03 -4.59
N ARG A 9 13.15 8.87 -5.23
CA ARG A 9 13.31 8.89 -6.68
C ARG A 9 13.77 7.54 -7.22
N TYR A 10 14.79 6.96 -6.60
CA TYR A 10 15.31 5.66 -7.00
C TYR A 10 14.24 4.57 -6.93
N VAL A 11 13.46 4.50 -5.84
CA VAL A 11 12.40 3.50 -5.69
C VAL A 11 11.33 3.66 -6.78
N VAL A 12 10.89 4.89 -7.03
CA VAL A 12 9.91 5.19 -8.09
C VAL A 12 10.44 4.78 -9.46
N ASP A 13 11.69 5.11 -9.77
CA ASP A 13 12.31 4.78 -11.06
C ASP A 13 12.44 3.26 -11.25
N ARG A 14 12.82 2.52 -10.20
CA ARG A 14 12.89 1.05 -10.23
C ARG A 14 11.52 0.41 -10.46
N LEU A 15 10.47 0.92 -9.80
CA LEU A 15 9.10 0.44 -10.01
C LEU A 15 8.62 0.73 -11.43
N LYS A 16 8.87 1.94 -11.94
CA LYS A 16 8.50 2.35 -13.29
C LYS A 16 9.15 1.45 -14.34
N ILE A 17 10.48 1.31 -14.32
CA ILE A 17 11.23 0.47 -15.26
C ILE A 17 10.72 -0.97 -15.23
N THR A 18 10.54 -1.53 -14.03
CA THR A 18 10.10 -2.92 -13.89
C THR A 18 8.70 -3.10 -14.47
N ALA A 19 7.74 -2.23 -14.14
CA ALA A 19 6.38 -2.29 -14.65
C ALA A 19 6.32 -2.14 -16.18
N GLU A 20 7.07 -1.19 -16.75
CA GLU A 20 7.14 -0.96 -18.19
C GLU A 20 7.71 -2.16 -18.95
N ASN A 21 8.69 -2.88 -18.37
CA ASN A 21 9.22 -4.13 -18.95
C ASN A 21 8.16 -5.23 -19.08
N PHE A 22 7.11 -5.21 -18.24
CA PHE A 22 5.98 -6.12 -18.31
C PHE A 22 4.76 -5.53 -19.05
N GLY A 23 4.92 -4.38 -19.73
CA GLY A 23 3.83 -3.70 -20.45
C GLY A 23 2.79 -3.03 -19.54
N ILE A 24 3.08 -2.89 -18.24
CA ILE A 24 2.19 -2.22 -17.28
C ILE A 24 2.43 -0.70 -17.37
N LYS A 25 1.39 0.06 -17.70
CA LYS A 25 1.46 1.52 -17.76
C LYS A 25 1.55 2.10 -16.35
N VAL A 26 2.55 2.94 -16.10
CA VAL A 26 2.72 3.63 -14.81
C VAL A 26 2.37 5.11 -14.96
N LYS A 27 1.49 5.59 -14.09
CA LYS A 27 1.13 7.01 -13.98
C LYS A 27 1.53 7.54 -12.61
N LEU A 28 2.40 8.54 -12.59
CA LEU A 28 2.71 9.28 -11.36
C LEU A 28 1.55 10.23 -11.05
N VAL A 29 1.10 10.23 -9.81
CA VAL A 29 -0.02 11.05 -9.32
C VAL A 29 0.37 11.72 -8.01
N ASN A 30 -0.29 12.83 -7.70
CA ASN A 30 -0.02 13.56 -6.47
C ASN A 30 -0.67 12.83 -5.27
N GLU A 31 0.16 12.35 -4.35
CA GLU A 31 -0.28 11.66 -3.13
C GLU A 31 -0.71 12.60 -1.99
N ALA A 32 -0.54 13.91 -2.16
CA ALA A 32 -0.81 14.89 -1.10
C ALA A 32 -2.24 14.75 -0.55
N TYR A 33 -2.35 14.76 0.77
CA TYR A 33 -3.61 14.70 1.54
C TYR A 33 -4.46 13.43 1.34
N THR A 34 -4.01 12.44 0.58
CA THR A 34 -4.73 11.17 0.34
C THR A 34 -4.95 10.37 1.62
N SER A 35 -4.08 10.47 2.62
CA SER A 35 -4.25 9.82 3.94
C SER A 35 -5.04 10.65 4.97
N SER A 36 -5.69 11.74 4.55
CA SER A 36 -6.38 12.70 5.44
C SER A 36 -7.87 12.86 5.16
N ARG A 37 -8.43 12.07 4.25
CA ARG A 37 -9.87 12.08 3.91
C ARG A 37 -10.46 10.70 4.15
N CYS A 38 -11.62 10.64 4.79
CA CYS A 38 -12.34 9.38 4.96
C CYS A 38 -12.81 8.87 3.59
N LEU A 39 -12.48 7.62 3.26
CA LEU A 39 -12.88 7.04 1.98
C LEU A 39 -14.37 6.70 1.93
N TRP A 40 -14.99 6.42 3.08
CA TRP A 40 -16.40 6.01 3.14
C TRP A 40 -17.36 7.19 3.08
N CYS A 41 -17.14 8.22 3.89
CA CYS A 41 -18.05 9.38 3.96
C CYS A 41 -17.47 10.67 3.35
N GLY A 42 -16.23 10.64 2.86
CA GLY A 42 -15.58 11.81 2.28
C GLY A 42 -15.16 12.89 3.29
N SER A 43 -15.45 12.75 4.58
CA SER A 43 -15.16 13.76 5.60
C SER A 43 -13.66 13.97 5.82
N LYS A 44 -13.29 15.24 6.07
CA LYS A 44 -11.94 15.64 6.52
C LYS A 44 -11.83 15.71 8.06
N ASN A 45 -12.94 15.51 8.77
CA ASN A 45 -12.97 15.50 10.23
C ASN A 45 -12.44 14.16 10.76
N VAL A 46 -11.12 14.07 10.88
CA VAL A 46 -10.40 12.82 11.16
C VAL A 46 -9.37 13.04 12.26
N LYS A 47 -9.29 12.08 13.19
CA LYS A 47 -8.22 11.99 14.18
C LYS A 47 -7.13 11.04 13.67
N LYS A 48 -5.88 11.50 13.64
CA LYS A 48 -4.72 10.72 13.22
C LYS A 48 -3.75 10.59 14.39
N HIS A 49 -3.24 9.39 14.65
CA HIS A 49 -2.21 9.16 15.65
C HIS A 49 -1.25 8.06 15.17
N LYS A 50 0.02 8.40 14.96
CA LYS A 50 1.01 7.53 14.30
C LYS A 50 0.45 7.03 12.95
N ARG A 51 0.26 5.71 12.83
CA ARG A 51 -0.29 5.06 11.63
C ARG A 51 -1.81 4.84 11.70
N LEU A 52 -2.48 5.25 12.78
CA LEU A 52 -3.92 5.09 12.94
C LEU A 52 -4.68 6.28 12.36
N PHE A 53 -5.79 5.98 11.71
CA PHE A 53 -6.78 6.92 11.19
C PHE A 53 -8.14 6.62 11.83
N LYS A 54 -8.84 7.64 12.32
CA LYS A 54 -10.24 7.55 12.77
C LYS A 54 -11.05 8.68 12.15
N CYS A 55 -12.11 8.35 11.42
CA CYS A 55 -13.11 9.35 11.03
C CYS A 55 -14.01 9.67 12.21
N LEU A 56 -14.19 10.95 12.51
CA LEU A 56 -15.07 11.40 13.60
C LEU A 56 -16.53 11.53 13.16
N ASN A 57 -16.81 11.52 11.85
CA ASN A 57 -18.17 11.58 11.32
C ASN A 57 -18.81 10.18 11.20
N CYS A 58 -18.18 9.24 10.50
CA CYS A 58 -18.73 7.89 10.29
C CYS A 58 -18.09 6.80 11.17
N GLY A 59 -17.15 7.16 12.05
CA GLY A 59 -16.57 6.24 13.03
C GLY A 59 -15.52 5.25 12.50
N VAL A 60 -15.28 5.19 11.17
CA VAL A 60 -14.30 4.29 10.54
C VAL A 60 -12.92 4.43 11.17
N LYS A 61 -12.30 3.29 11.50
CA LYS A 61 -10.92 3.19 12.00
C LYS A 61 -10.12 2.31 11.03
N ALA A 62 -8.95 2.77 10.62
CA ALA A 62 -8.09 2.04 9.69
C ALA A 62 -6.62 2.46 9.84
N HIS A 63 -5.73 1.72 9.19
CA HIS A 63 -4.35 2.14 9.00
C HIS A 63 -4.27 3.27 7.96
N ARG A 64 -3.41 4.26 8.19
CA ARG A 64 -3.25 5.44 7.33
C ARG A 64 -2.77 5.07 5.92
N ASP A 65 -1.94 4.04 5.80
CA ASP A 65 -1.44 3.59 4.51
C ASP A 65 -2.57 2.94 3.68
N ILE A 66 -3.46 2.18 4.32
CA ILE A 66 -4.66 1.62 3.67
C ILE A 66 -5.55 2.75 3.16
N VAL A 67 -5.80 3.76 4.01
CA VAL A 67 -6.59 4.94 3.61
C VAL A 67 -5.94 5.69 2.44
N GLY A 68 -4.62 5.89 2.48
CA GLY A 68 -3.86 6.56 1.42
C GLY A 68 -3.92 5.82 0.09
N VAL A 69 -3.58 4.52 0.08
CA VAL A 69 -3.58 3.68 -1.13
C VAL A 69 -4.97 3.63 -1.76
N LEU A 70 -6.01 3.39 -0.97
CA LEU A 70 -7.37 3.31 -1.50
C LEU A 70 -7.87 4.67 -2.01
N ASN A 71 -7.50 5.79 -1.36
CA ASN A 71 -7.86 7.11 -1.86
C ASN A 71 -7.13 7.43 -3.16
N ILE A 72 -5.87 7.05 -3.33
CA ILE A 72 -5.15 7.17 -4.61
C ILE A 72 -5.86 6.36 -5.69
N ALA A 73 -6.18 5.10 -5.41
CA ALA A 73 -6.89 4.23 -6.34
C ALA A 73 -8.26 4.81 -6.74
N ARG A 74 -9.00 5.40 -5.80
CA ARG A 74 -10.30 6.01 -6.07
C ARG A 74 -10.23 7.36 -6.79
N LEU A 75 -9.23 8.19 -6.49
CA LEU A 75 -9.11 9.53 -7.08
C LEU A 75 -8.47 9.52 -8.47
N HIS A 76 -7.62 8.53 -8.74
CA HIS A 76 -6.80 8.53 -9.95
C HIS A 76 -6.84 7.23 -10.75
N GLY A 77 -7.40 6.15 -10.21
CA GLY A 77 -7.64 4.90 -10.91
C GLY A 77 -9.11 4.73 -11.32
N GLU A 78 -9.40 3.62 -11.98
CA GLU A 78 -10.77 3.23 -12.36
C GLU A 78 -11.56 2.57 -11.22
N GLY A 79 -10.97 2.51 -10.02
CA GLY A 79 -11.51 1.81 -8.86
C GLY A 79 -10.48 0.91 -8.20
N PHE A 80 -10.97 -0.04 -7.39
CA PHE A 80 -10.14 -1.07 -6.77
C PHE A 80 -10.30 -2.37 -7.57
N ASN A 81 -9.31 -2.70 -8.39
CA ASN A 81 -9.36 -3.87 -9.28
C ASN A 81 -8.91 -5.17 -8.59
N GLY A 82 -9.05 -5.26 -7.26
CA GLY A 82 -8.48 -6.33 -6.46
C GLY A 82 -6.95 -6.23 -6.29
N VAL A 83 -6.36 -7.26 -5.70
CA VAL A 83 -4.90 -7.33 -5.51
C VAL A 83 -4.26 -7.84 -6.81
N LEU A 84 -3.49 -6.99 -7.50
CA LEU A 84 -2.84 -7.34 -8.79
C LEU A 84 -1.88 -8.54 -8.69
N ALA A 85 -1.30 -8.75 -7.51
CA ALA A 85 -0.57 -9.96 -7.16
C ALA A 85 -0.85 -10.23 -5.69
N HIS A 86 -1.54 -11.33 -5.37
CA HIS A 86 -1.50 -11.83 -4.00
C HIS A 86 -0.02 -12.09 -3.70
N PRO A 87 0.57 -11.49 -2.65
CA PRO A 87 1.90 -11.88 -2.24
C PRO A 87 1.84 -13.38 -1.98
N LEU A 88 2.48 -14.18 -2.86
CA LEU A 88 2.50 -15.65 -2.76
C LEU A 88 3.09 -16.14 -1.44
N PHE A 89 3.70 -15.23 -0.67
CA PHE A 89 4.45 -15.49 0.56
C PHE A 89 3.94 -14.80 1.82
N LEU A 90 2.85 -14.03 1.79
CA LEU A 90 2.17 -13.60 3.02
C LEU A 90 1.01 -14.54 3.30
N ARG A 91 1.36 -15.74 3.79
CA ARG A 91 0.42 -16.49 4.62
C ARG A 91 0.41 -15.80 5.97
N VAL A 92 -0.57 -14.93 6.17
CA VAL A 92 -0.97 -14.59 7.53
C VAL A 92 -1.87 -15.73 7.94
N ASP A 93 -1.28 -16.75 8.57
CA ASP A 93 -2.10 -17.67 9.34
C ASP A 93 -2.80 -16.82 10.41
N ASP A 94 -4.11 -17.02 10.59
CA ASP A 94 -4.90 -16.30 11.59
C ASP A 94 -4.27 -16.48 12.96
N ALA A 95 -3.43 -15.52 13.36
CA ALA A 95 -2.78 -15.53 14.65
C ALA A 95 -3.84 -15.14 15.71
N PRO A 96 -4.08 -15.98 16.73
CA PRO A 96 -4.93 -15.59 17.83
C PRO A 96 -4.36 -14.32 18.46
N GLU A 97 -5.26 -13.38 18.74
CA GLU A 97 -4.96 -12.03 19.19
C GLU A 97 -4.17 -12.03 20.50
N SER A 98 -2.83 -12.02 20.44
CA SER A 98 -2.00 -11.41 21.48
C SER A 98 -0.52 -11.26 21.10
N LYS A 99 -0.02 -10.05 21.37
CA LYS A 99 1.34 -9.62 21.73
C LYS A 99 2.49 -9.88 20.73
N SER A 100 2.76 -8.81 19.98
CA SER A 100 4.04 -8.35 19.43
C SER A 100 5.33 -8.96 20.04
N SER A 101 6.13 -9.64 19.22
CA SER A 101 7.60 -9.66 19.27
C SER A 101 8.18 -9.78 17.85
N MET A 102 8.29 -8.61 17.22
CA MET A 102 8.67 -8.42 15.82
C MET A 102 10.19 -8.52 15.65
N TRP A 103 10.73 -9.70 15.31
CA TRP A 103 11.95 -9.90 14.49
C TRP A 103 12.02 -11.36 13.99
N VAL A 104 11.17 -11.75 13.03
CA VAL A 104 11.42 -12.98 12.25
C VAL A 104 12.28 -12.59 11.07
N ARG A 105 13.50 -13.12 11.04
CA ARG A 105 14.53 -12.88 10.03
C ARG A 105 14.03 -13.46 8.69
N MET A 106 13.64 -12.58 7.77
CA MET A 106 13.16 -12.96 6.45
C MET A 106 14.38 -13.16 5.53
N GLU A 107 14.79 -14.41 5.31
CA GLU A 107 15.70 -14.74 4.21
C GLU A 107 14.91 -14.93 2.92
N VAL A 108 15.24 -14.15 1.89
CA VAL A 108 14.56 -14.14 0.59
C VAL A 108 15.39 -14.96 -0.40
N ARG A 109 14.81 -16.02 -0.99
CA ARG A 109 15.40 -16.69 -2.16
C ARG A 109 14.86 -16.07 -3.46
N PRO A 110 15.67 -15.87 -4.51
CA PRO A 110 15.34 -14.94 -5.61
C PRO A 110 14.43 -15.48 -6.72
N SER A 111 13.83 -16.65 -6.57
CA SER A 111 13.06 -17.27 -7.65
C SER A 111 11.56 -17.06 -7.45
N GLU A 112 10.88 -16.66 -8.54
CA GLU A 112 9.42 -16.72 -8.76
C GLU A 112 8.60 -15.42 -8.62
N ALA A 113 9.14 -14.28 -9.05
CA ALA A 113 8.32 -13.21 -9.61
C ALA A 113 8.06 -13.45 -11.12
N ARG A 114 7.40 -14.57 -11.47
CA ARG A 114 6.80 -14.72 -12.82
C ARG A 114 5.35 -14.24 -12.74
N ILE A 115 5.12 -13.01 -13.18
CA ILE A 115 3.78 -12.55 -13.52
C ILE A 115 3.36 -13.37 -14.75
N ILE A 116 2.44 -14.32 -14.57
CA ILE A 116 1.82 -15.03 -15.68
C ILE A 116 0.92 -14.00 -16.38
N PRO A 117 1.11 -13.72 -17.68
CA PRO A 117 0.22 -12.82 -18.40
C PRO A 117 -1.17 -13.48 -18.44
N LEU A 118 -2.18 -12.80 -17.88
CA LEU A 118 -3.57 -13.18 -18.05
C LEU A 118 -3.94 -12.88 -19.51
N VAL A 119 -3.97 -13.94 -20.33
CA VAL A 119 -4.61 -13.95 -21.64
C VAL A 119 -6.07 -14.35 -21.41
N GLY A 120 -7.02 -13.53 -21.88
CA GLY A 120 -8.46 -13.80 -21.84
C GLY A 120 -9.28 -12.54 -21.77
#